data_AF-A0A8S9HR36-F1
#
_entry.id   AF-A0A8S9HR36-F1
#
_cell.length_a   1.000
_cell.length_b   1.000
_cell.length_c   1.000
_cell.angle_alpha   90.00
_cell.angle_beta   90.00
_cell.angle_gamma   90.00
#
_symmetry.space_group_name_H-M   'P 1'
#
loop_
_entity.id
_entity.type
_entity.pdbx_description
1 polymer ?
#
loop_
_entity_poly.entity_id
_entity_poly.type
_entity_poly.pdbx_seq_one_letter_code
_entity_poly.pdbx_strand_id
1 'polypeptide(L)'
;MRKPLERQFLAGRPIDCVSLLDSSDLSVAQDHCATFLTKFPRNSSNIASIGRIAIQSFCSPLCEYSDKESEMLSFIRLLKSMLMVSNAVAIVTFPPSMLSPSSSTRLQHMADTLLSVKAIPDGDKELEKLLTGYKDINGFLNIHKVARINTQVPVILEAKTFSMSLKKRRFLALECLNQAPVDGSSGTSYGTSGSCSGSSKSGALDF
;
A
#
# COMPACT_ATOMS: atom_id res chain seq x y z
N MET A 1 -12.96 -18.27 -20.72
CA MET A 1 -13.65 -17.04 -20.28
C MET A 1 -13.88 -17.09 -18.78
N ARG A 2 -13.58 -16.01 -18.04
CA ARG A 2 -13.90 -15.89 -16.60
C ARG A 2 -15.43 -15.97 -16.45
N LYS A 3 -15.95 -16.75 -15.49
CA LYS A 3 -17.32 -16.50 -15.02
C LYS A 3 -17.28 -15.11 -14.35
N PRO A 4 -18.11 -14.15 -14.79
CA PRO A 4 -18.19 -12.87 -14.09
C PRO A 4 -18.52 -13.14 -12.61
N LEU A 5 -17.98 -12.31 -11.70
CA LEU A 5 -18.40 -12.31 -10.30
C LEU A 5 -19.93 -12.35 -10.27
N GLU A 6 -20.50 -13.30 -9.53
CA GLU A 6 -21.95 -13.41 -9.40
C GLU A 6 -22.47 -12.08 -8.87
N ARG A 7 -23.18 -11.32 -9.72
CA ARG A 7 -23.77 -10.01 -9.41
C ARG A 7 -24.67 -10.04 -8.16
N GLN A 8 -25.05 -11.23 -7.70
CA GLN A 8 -25.77 -11.50 -6.47
C GLN A 8 -25.08 -10.94 -5.22
N PHE A 9 -23.74 -10.85 -5.18
CA PHE A 9 -23.02 -10.21 -4.05
C PHE A 9 -23.13 -8.67 -4.02
N LEU A 10 -23.50 -8.06 -5.15
CA LEU A 10 -23.63 -6.60 -5.31
C LEU A 10 -25.10 -6.15 -5.25
N ALA A 11 -26.04 -7.04 -5.55
CA ALA A 11 -27.47 -6.74 -5.69
C ALA A 11 -28.17 -6.29 -4.39
N GLY A 12 -27.55 -6.45 -3.22
CA GLY A 12 -28.12 -6.07 -1.92
C GLY A 12 -27.38 -4.94 -1.18
N ARG A 13 -26.29 -4.40 -1.73
CA ARG A 13 -25.52 -3.32 -1.10
C ARG A 13 -25.61 -2.05 -1.96
N PRO A 14 -25.88 -0.87 -1.37
CA PRO A 14 -25.83 0.39 -2.10
C PRO A 14 -24.38 0.64 -2.51
N ILE A 15 -24.06 0.38 -3.78
CA ILE A 15 -22.78 0.70 -4.39
C ILE A 15 -22.99 1.97 -5.21
N ASP A 16 -22.26 3.01 -4.84
CA ASP A 16 -22.20 4.26 -5.58
C ASP A 16 -20.91 4.28 -6.40
N CYS A 17 -21.02 4.40 -7.71
CA CYS A 17 -19.89 4.39 -8.64
C CYS A 17 -19.78 5.76 -9.30
N VAL A 18 -18.63 6.41 -9.13
CA VAL A 18 -18.35 7.73 -9.69
C VAL A 18 -17.13 7.63 -10.60
N SER A 19 -17.25 8.13 -11.82
CA SER A 19 -16.12 8.28 -12.76
C SER A 19 -15.48 9.64 -12.57
N LEU A 20 -14.14 9.68 -12.53
CA LEU A 20 -13.37 10.93 -12.49
C LEU A 20 -12.73 11.28 -13.83
N LEU A 21 -13.02 10.52 -14.90
CA LEU A 21 -12.42 10.71 -16.22
C LEU A 21 -12.79 12.06 -16.83
N ASP A 22 -14.05 12.47 -16.69
CA ASP A 22 -14.58 13.71 -17.28
C ASP A 22 -14.52 14.92 -16.33
N SER A 23 -13.81 14.78 -15.19
CA SER A 23 -13.73 15.81 -14.17
C SER A 23 -12.41 16.58 -14.28
N SER A 24 -12.52 17.90 -14.46
CA SER A 24 -11.37 18.82 -14.58
C SER A 24 -10.62 19.02 -13.25
N ASP A 25 -11.27 18.70 -12.12
CA ASP A 25 -10.72 18.78 -10.78
C ASP A 25 -11.24 17.64 -9.87
N LEU A 26 -10.83 17.68 -8.60
CA LEU A 26 -11.23 16.69 -7.59
C LEU A 26 -12.42 17.15 -6.72
N SER A 27 -13.08 18.25 -7.05
CA SER A 27 -14.21 18.79 -6.26
C SER A 27 -15.39 17.83 -6.25
N VAL A 28 -15.74 17.27 -7.40
CA VAL A 28 -16.79 16.25 -7.55
C VAL A 28 -16.47 15.03 -6.68
N ALA A 29 -15.23 14.53 -6.73
CA ALA A 29 -14.79 13.40 -5.90
C ALA A 29 -14.92 13.70 -4.41
N GLN A 30 -14.54 14.93 -4.01
CA GLN A 30 -14.62 15.41 -2.64
C GLN A 30 -16.07 15.46 -2.15
N ASP A 31 -16.97 16.06 -2.91
CA ASP A 31 -18.38 16.22 -2.53
C ASP A 31 -19.10 14.87 -2.44
N HIS A 32 -18.79 13.95 -3.37
CA HIS A 32 -19.27 12.58 -3.30
C HIS A 32 -18.74 11.84 -2.07
N CYS A 33 -17.44 11.95 -1.75
CA CYS A 33 -16.88 11.36 -0.55
C CYS A 33 -17.53 11.92 0.72
N ALA A 34 -17.69 13.24 0.80
CA ALA A 34 -18.33 13.90 1.93
C ALA A 34 -19.78 13.42 2.11
N THR A 35 -20.57 13.45 1.04
CA THR A 35 -21.98 13.01 1.01
C THR A 35 -22.13 11.52 1.36
N PHE A 36 -21.19 10.69 0.93
CA PHE A 36 -21.17 9.27 1.31
C PHE A 36 -20.87 9.10 2.81
N LEU A 37 -19.88 9.83 3.33
CA LEU A 37 -19.41 9.68 4.71
C LEU A 37 -20.39 10.22 5.77
N THR A 38 -21.28 11.16 5.43
CA THR A 38 -22.36 11.60 6.34
C THR A 38 -23.32 10.47 6.71
N LYS A 39 -23.42 9.43 5.87
CA LYS A 39 -24.24 8.23 6.14
C LYS A 39 -23.61 7.30 7.18
N PHE A 40 -22.33 7.52 7.54
CA PHE A 40 -21.56 6.69 8.47
C PHE A 40 -20.91 7.52 9.59
N PRO A 41 -21.70 8.25 10.41
CA PRO A 41 -21.15 8.99 11.54
C PRO A 41 -20.54 8.04 12.58
N ARG A 42 -19.44 8.44 13.20
CA ARG A 42 -18.79 7.65 14.25
C ARG A 42 -19.54 7.82 15.58
N ASN A 43 -20.66 7.11 15.74
CA ASN A 43 -21.44 7.08 16.98
C ASN A 43 -20.91 5.98 17.91
N SER A 44 -20.71 6.31 19.19
CA SER A 44 -20.07 5.43 20.19
C SER A 44 -20.91 4.24 20.64
N SER A 45 -22.21 4.19 20.31
CA SER A 45 -23.15 3.24 20.92
C SER A 45 -23.57 2.06 20.04
N ASN A 46 -23.35 2.08 18.71
CA ASN A 46 -23.55 0.92 17.85
C ASN A 46 -22.97 1.09 16.43
N ILE A 47 -22.10 0.19 15.99
CA ILE A 47 -21.63 0.12 14.59
C ILE A 47 -22.67 -0.66 13.77
N ALA A 48 -23.74 0.00 13.36
CA ALA A 48 -24.78 -0.65 12.53
C ALA A 48 -24.31 -0.89 11.08
N SER A 49 -23.39 -0.06 10.56
CA SER A 49 -22.84 -0.19 9.21
C SER A 49 -21.47 0.49 9.08
N ILE A 50 -20.63 0.03 8.14
CA ILE A 50 -19.28 0.54 7.85
C ILE A 50 -19.21 0.99 6.39
N GLY A 51 -18.79 2.24 6.18
CA GLY A 51 -18.53 2.78 4.84
C GLY A 51 -17.24 2.22 4.24
N ARG A 52 -17.23 1.93 2.93
CA ARG A 52 -16.03 1.48 2.21
C ARG A 52 -15.88 2.29 0.93
N ILE A 53 -14.79 3.03 0.83
CA ILE A 53 -14.43 3.81 -0.35
C ILE A 53 -13.27 3.10 -1.05
N ALA A 54 -13.37 2.91 -2.37
CA ALA A 54 -12.30 2.37 -3.18
C ALA A 54 -12.01 3.31 -4.35
N ILE A 55 -10.81 3.90 -4.36
CA ILE A 55 -10.34 4.77 -5.44
C ILE A 55 -9.32 3.98 -6.25
N GLN A 56 -9.71 3.64 -7.47
CA GLN A 56 -8.88 2.87 -8.38
C GLN A 56 -8.07 3.77 -9.29
N SER A 57 -6.79 3.46 -9.48
CA SER A 57 -5.91 4.17 -10.42
C SER A 57 -5.91 5.69 -10.22
N PHE A 58 -5.84 6.13 -8.97
CA PHE A 58 -5.58 7.52 -8.64
C PHE A 58 -4.28 7.96 -9.34
N CYS A 59 -4.21 9.20 -9.84
CA CYS A 59 -3.13 9.68 -10.72
C CYS A 59 -3.09 9.03 -12.12
N SER A 60 -4.19 8.48 -12.61
CA SER A 60 -4.27 8.01 -14.00
C SER A 60 -4.02 9.17 -14.97
N PRO A 61 -3.16 9.00 -16.00
CA PRO A 61 -2.94 10.03 -17.02
C PRO A 61 -4.16 10.26 -17.92
N LEU A 62 -5.20 9.43 -17.78
CA LEU A 62 -6.48 9.60 -18.46
C LEU A 62 -7.39 10.64 -17.79
N CYS A 63 -7.08 11.07 -16.56
CA CYS A 63 -7.85 12.08 -15.86
C CYS A 63 -7.23 13.46 -16.04
N GLU A 64 -8.04 14.49 -16.27
CA GLU A 64 -7.55 15.86 -16.51
C GLU A 64 -6.77 16.47 -15.33
N TYR A 65 -7.00 15.98 -14.11
CA TYR A 65 -6.27 16.43 -12.91
C TYR A 65 -4.90 15.75 -12.73
N SER A 66 -4.44 14.89 -13.67
CA SER A 66 -3.21 14.09 -13.51
C SER A 66 -1.98 14.93 -13.19
N ASP A 67 -1.89 16.13 -13.77
CA ASP A 67 -0.72 17.00 -13.65
C ASP A 67 -0.79 17.89 -12.40
N LYS A 68 -1.91 17.83 -11.66
CA LYS A 68 -2.19 18.69 -10.51
C LYS A 68 -1.84 18.01 -9.19
N GLU A 69 -0.57 17.65 -9.01
CA GLU A 69 -0.11 16.90 -7.81
C GLU A 69 -0.48 17.55 -6.48
N SER A 70 -0.44 18.88 -6.40
CA SER A 70 -0.84 19.61 -5.19
C SER A 70 -2.31 19.41 -4.84
N GLU A 71 -3.19 19.40 -5.84
CA GLU A 71 -4.62 19.11 -5.65
C GLU A 71 -4.84 17.66 -5.24
N MET A 72 -4.11 16.73 -5.85
CA MET A 72 -4.14 15.31 -5.47
C MET A 72 -3.73 15.09 -4.01
N LEU A 73 -2.63 15.70 -3.56
CA LEU A 73 -2.19 15.64 -2.16
C LEU A 73 -3.23 16.26 -1.20
N SER A 74 -3.83 17.38 -1.60
CA SER A 74 -4.84 18.08 -0.82
C SER A 74 -6.12 17.25 -0.68
N PHE A 75 -6.55 16.61 -1.76
CA PHE A 75 -7.69 15.69 -1.77
C PHE A 75 -7.46 14.50 -0.82
N ILE A 76 -6.31 13.82 -0.90
CA ILE A 76 -6.01 12.68 -0.01
C ILE A 76 -5.95 13.13 1.46
N ARG A 77 -5.45 14.35 1.72
CA ARG A 77 -5.42 14.92 3.08
C ARG A 77 -6.82 15.15 3.60
N LEU A 78 -7.68 15.74 2.78
CA LEU A 78 -9.07 15.98 3.13
C LEU A 78 -9.83 14.66 3.33
N LEU A 79 -9.68 13.71 2.43
CA LEU A 79 -10.29 12.38 2.55
C LEU A 79 -9.88 11.71 3.86
N LYS A 80 -8.58 11.74 4.21
CA LYS A 80 -8.11 11.23 5.50
C LYS A 80 -8.79 11.92 6.68
N SER A 81 -8.92 13.25 6.63
CA SER A 81 -9.58 14.01 7.71
C SER A 81 -11.05 13.62 7.90
N MET A 82 -11.79 13.38 6.81
CA MET A 82 -13.18 12.95 6.86
C MET A 82 -13.30 11.51 7.42
N LEU A 83 -12.39 10.62 7.02
CA LEU A 83 -12.37 9.23 7.50
C LEU A 83 -12.10 9.11 9.01
N MET A 84 -11.34 10.03 9.60
CA MET A 84 -11.03 9.99 11.04
C MET A 84 -12.27 10.15 11.93
N VAL A 85 -13.26 10.91 11.45
CA VAL A 85 -14.51 11.21 12.18
C VAL A 85 -15.70 10.36 11.72
N SER A 86 -15.50 9.49 10.72
CA SER A 86 -16.52 8.60 10.18
C SER A 86 -16.21 7.14 10.49
N ASN A 87 -17.25 6.29 10.49
CA ASN A 87 -17.09 4.85 10.59
C ASN A 87 -16.90 4.24 9.19
N ALA A 88 -15.79 4.60 8.53
CA ALA A 88 -15.50 4.21 7.16
C ALA A 88 -14.01 3.92 6.94
N VAL A 89 -13.73 3.15 5.89
CA VAL A 89 -12.37 2.84 5.43
C VAL A 89 -12.23 3.22 3.97
N ALA A 90 -11.04 3.66 3.56
CA ALA A 90 -10.71 3.91 2.16
C ALA A 90 -9.49 3.11 1.72
N ILE A 91 -9.56 2.58 0.50
CA ILE A 91 -8.40 2.04 -0.22
C ILE A 91 -8.16 2.91 -1.46
N VAL A 92 -6.93 3.37 -1.62
CA VAL A 92 -6.51 4.17 -2.78
C VAL A 92 -5.37 3.42 -3.45
N THR A 93 -5.51 3.18 -4.75
CA THR A 93 -4.46 2.57 -5.57
C THR A 93 -3.96 3.61 -6.56
N PHE A 94 -2.65 3.69 -6.75
CA PHE A 94 -2.03 4.58 -7.73
C PHE A 94 -0.76 3.94 -8.29
N PRO A 95 -0.42 4.15 -9.57
CA PRO A 95 0.87 3.79 -10.13
C PRO A 95 1.94 4.78 -9.61
N PRO A 96 2.98 4.32 -8.89
CA PRO A 96 3.98 5.22 -8.30
C PRO A 96 4.84 5.95 -9.35
N SER A 97 4.89 5.44 -10.59
CA SER A 97 5.64 6.05 -11.70
C SER A 97 4.97 7.30 -12.29
N MET A 98 3.70 7.56 -11.98
CA MET A 98 2.96 8.73 -12.49
C MET A 98 3.06 9.95 -11.57
N LEU A 99 3.83 9.85 -10.47
CA LEU A 99 4.02 10.93 -9.51
C LEU A 99 5.49 11.27 -9.38
N SER A 100 5.77 12.53 -9.08
CA SER A 100 7.09 12.96 -8.66
C SER A 100 7.52 12.19 -7.40
N PRO A 101 8.84 11.94 -7.21
CA PRO A 101 9.33 11.23 -6.03
C PRO A 101 8.91 11.88 -4.71
N SER A 102 8.83 13.22 -4.67
CA SER A 102 8.42 13.98 -3.49
C SER A 102 6.94 13.80 -3.18
N SER A 103 6.04 13.88 -4.18
CA SER A 103 4.61 13.65 -4.01
C SER A 103 4.28 12.21 -3.66
N SER A 104 4.95 11.24 -4.29
CA SER A 104 4.83 9.82 -3.94
C SER A 104 5.21 9.58 -2.48
N THR A 105 6.33 10.13 -2.00
CA THR A 105 6.76 10.00 -0.60
C THR A 105 5.76 10.64 0.36
N ARG A 106 5.21 11.81 0.02
CA ARG A 106 4.17 12.48 0.82
C ARG A 106 2.91 11.63 0.94
N LEU A 107 2.41 11.05 -0.16
CA LEU A 107 1.27 10.13 -0.13
C LEU A 107 1.53 8.90 0.73
N GLN A 108 2.72 8.32 0.64
CA GLN A 108 3.14 7.18 1.45
C GLN A 108 3.12 7.50 2.95
N HIS A 109 3.58 8.69 3.35
CA HIS A 109 3.52 9.13 4.76
C HIS A 109 2.09 9.35 5.26
N MET A 110 1.20 9.82 4.40
CA MET A 110 -0.21 10.04 4.74
C MET A 110 -1.00 8.75 4.90
N ALA A 111 -0.62 7.66 4.23
CA ALA A 111 -1.29 6.37 4.35
C ALA A 111 -1.11 5.76 5.76
N ASP A 112 -2.19 5.21 6.31
CA ASP A 112 -2.13 4.47 7.58
C ASP A 112 -1.56 3.07 7.37
N THR A 113 -1.91 2.44 6.25
CA THR A 113 -1.33 1.18 5.77
C THR A 113 -0.82 1.37 4.35
N LEU A 114 0.43 0.97 4.09
CA LEU A 114 1.09 1.09 2.79
C LEU A 114 1.49 -0.28 2.28
N LEU A 115 0.96 -0.62 1.11
CA LEU A 115 1.24 -1.86 0.39
C LEU A 115 1.83 -1.51 -0.97
N SER A 116 2.78 -2.31 -1.45
CA SER A 116 3.27 -2.24 -2.83
C SER A 116 3.12 -3.59 -3.50
N VAL A 117 2.63 -3.59 -4.73
CA VAL A 117 2.52 -4.78 -5.57
C VAL A 117 3.56 -4.69 -6.67
N LYS A 118 4.40 -5.71 -6.80
CA LYS A 118 5.42 -5.80 -7.85
C LYS A 118 5.17 -7.05 -8.67
N ALA A 119 4.96 -6.90 -9.97
CA ALA A 119 4.93 -8.04 -10.89
C ALA A 119 6.35 -8.60 -11.06
N ILE A 120 6.45 -9.92 -11.24
CA ILE A 120 7.70 -10.55 -11.63
C ILE A 120 7.90 -10.31 -13.13
N PRO A 121 9.05 -9.76 -13.57
CA PRO A 121 9.35 -9.65 -14.99
C PRO A 121 9.59 -11.04 -15.59
N ASP A 122 9.11 -11.23 -16.82
CA ASP A 122 9.25 -12.51 -17.53
C ASP A 122 10.75 -12.81 -17.77
N GLY A 123 11.20 -13.99 -17.33
CA GLY A 123 12.55 -14.48 -17.62
C GLY A 123 13.65 -14.05 -16.65
N ASP A 124 13.31 -13.67 -15.41
CA ASP A 124 14.30 -13.39 -14.36
C ASP A 124 14.98 -14.69 -13.87
N LYS A 125 16.11 -15.02 -14.51
CA LYS A 125 16.89 -16.24 -14.25
C LYS A 125 17.50 -16.28 -12.85
N GLU A 126 17.69 -15.13 -12.20
CA GLU A 126 18.22 -15.08 -10.85
C GLU A 126 17.12 -15.45 -9.86
N LEU A 127 15.94 -14.87 -10.04
CA LEU A 127 14.79 -15.13 -9.19
C LEU A 127 14.26 -16.57 -9.34
N GLU A 128 14.34 -17.15 -10.54
CA GLU A 128 13.98 -18.55 -10.79
C GLU A 128 14.88 -19.54 -10.02
N LYS A 129 16.16 -19.20 -9.81
CA LYS A 129 17.09 -20.04 -9.03
C LYS A 129 16.88 -19.90 -7.52
N LEU A 130 16.49 -18.70 -7.06
CA LEU A 130 16.35 -18.39 -5.64
C LEU A 130 15.02 -18.84 -5.05
N LEU A 131 13.94 -18.84 -5.86
CA LEU A 131 12.59 -19.11 -5.37
C LEU A 131 12.10 -20.49 -5.79
N THR A 132 11.78 -21.33 -4.80
CA THR A 132 11.04 -22.56 -5.01
C THR A 132 9.64 -22.24 -5.52
N GLY A 133 9.23 -22.89 -6.62
CA GLY A 133 7.91 -22.65 -7.21
C GLY A 133 7.77 -21.31 -7.95
N TYR A 134 8.87 -20.68 -8.38
CA TYR A 134 8.87 -19.41 -9.14
C TYR A 134 7.81 -19.34 -10.26
N LYS A 135 7.62 -20.42 -11.00
CA LYS A 135 6.65 -20.51 -12.12
C LYS A 135 5.20 -20.30 -11.70
N ASP A 136 4.86 -20.54 -10.44
CA ASP A 136 3.52 -20.35 -9.90
C ASP A 136 3.31 -18.96 -9.27
N ILE A 137 4.39 -18.18 -9.12
CA ILE A 137 4.35 -16.84 -8.51
C ILE A 137 4.07 -15.80 -9.59
N ASN A 138 3.02 -15.00 -9.39
CA ASN A 138 2.62 -13.92 -10.29
C ASN A 138 3.26 -12.57 -9.92
N GLY A 139 3.71 -12.42 -8.67
CA GLY A 139 4.25 -11.18 -8.16
C GLY A 139 4.58 -11.24 -6.69
N PHE A 140 4.98 -10.09 -6.15
CA PHE A 140 5.22 -9.86 -4.74
C PHE A 140 4.27 -8.81 -4.19
N LEU A 141 3.80 -9.03 -2.97
CA LEU A 141 3.16 -8.04 -2.15
C LEU A 141 4.12 -7.66 -1.04
N ASN A 142 4.60 -6.41 -1.04
CA ASN A 142 5.39 -5.89 0.07
C ASN A 142 4.52 -5.00 0.97
N ILE A 143 4.65 -5.20 2.26
CA ILE A 143 4.00 -4.44 3.31
C ILE A 143 5.04 -3.49 3.91
N HIS A 144 4.87 -2.20 3.64
CA HIS A 144 5.81 -1.16 4.08
C HIS A 144 5.38 -0.55 5.41
N LYS A 145 4.06 -0.38 5.61
CA LYS A 145 3.48 0.23 6.80
C LYS A 145 2.16 -0.44 7.13
N VAL A 146 1.93 -0.75 8.40
CA VAL A 146 0.62 -1.19 8.92
C VAL A 146 0.33 -0.40 10.19
N ALA A 147 -0.79 0.33 10.19
CA ALA A 147 -1.24 1.03 11.37
C ALA A 147 -1.68 0.04 12.45
N ARG A 148 -1.33 0.34 13.70
CA ARG A 148 -1.86 -0.34 14.87
C ARG A 148 -2.90 0.56 15.53
N ILE A 149 -4.03 -0.03 15.90
CA ILE A 149 -5.13 0.68 16.54
C ILE A 149 -4.64 1.25 17.88
N ASN A 150 -4.96 2.52 18.14
CA ASN A 150 -4.63 3.24 19.37
C ASN A 150 -3.13 3.41 19.67
N THR A 151 -2.26 3.37 18.66
CA THR A 151 -0.82 3.65 18.84
C THR A 151 -0.28 4.60 17.78
N GLN A 152 0.73 5.38 18.16
CA GLN A 152 1.43 6.28 17.22
C GLN A 152 2.47 5.55 16.34
N VAL A 153 2.90 4.35 16.75
CA VAL A 153 3.94 3.57 16.07
C VAL A 153 3.31 2.47 15.19
N PRO A 154 3.75 2.30 13.93
CA PRO A 154 3.34 1.18 13.08
C PRO A 154 3.70 -0.19 13.66
N VAL A 155 2.99 -1.24 13.22
CA VAL A 155 3.35 -2.62 13.57
C VAL A 155 4.68 -2.99 12.93
N ILE A 156 5.60 -3.54 13.71
CA ILE A 156 6.79 -4.21 13.20
C ILE A 156 6.37 -5.64 12.82
N LEU A 157 6.38 -5.93 11.52
CA LEU A 157 6.06 -7.25 10.99
C LEU A 157 7.31 -8.11 10.90
N GLU A 158 7.17 -9.40 11.18
CA GLU A 158 8.24 -10.40 11.01
C GLU A 158 8.58 -10.60 9.53
N ALA A 159 7.55 -10.74 8.68
CA ALA A 159 7.69 -10.82 7.23
C ALA A 159 7.06 -9.58 6.57
N LYS A 160 7.85 -8.89 5.73
CA LYS A 160 7.39 -7.73 4.96
C LYS A 160 7.07 -8.07 3.51
N THR A 161 7.51 -9.21 3.00
CA THR A 161 7.35 -9.61 1.60
C THR A 161 6.65 -10.94 1.50
N PHE A 162 5.60 -10.96 0.68
CA PHE A 162 4.77 -12.13 0.40
C PHE A 162 4.84 -12.43 -1.10
N SER A 163 5.03 -13.70 -1.45
CA SER A 163 4.79 -14.16 -2.81
C SER A 163 3.30 -14.25 -3.07
N MET A 164 2.89 -13.87 -4.26
CA MET A 164 1.50 -13.82 -4.68
C MET A 164 1.29 -14.82 -5.82
N SER A 165 0.52 -15.87 -5.57
CA SER A 165 0.20 -16.92 -6.55
C SER A 165 -1.31 -17.04 -6.77
N LEU A 166 -1.73 -17.18 -8.03
CA LEU A 166 -3.15 -17.33 -8.37
C LEU A 166 -3.53 -18.81 -8.48
N LYS A 167 -4.03 -19.39 -7.39
CA LYS A 167 -4.48 -20.78 -7.34
C LYS A 167 -5.84 -20.95 -8.02
N LYS A 168 -5.91 -21.93 -8.93
CA LYS A 168 -7.13 -22.31 -9.69
C LYS A 168 -7.83 -21.13 -10.39
N ARG A 169 -7.09 -20.07 -10.73
CA ARG A 169 -7.61 -18.83 -11.35
C ARG A 169 -8.71 -18.12 -10.54
N ARG A 170 -8.84 -18.41 -9.24
CA ARG A 170 -9.91 -17.88 -8.37
C ARG A 170 -9.40 -17.37 -7.02
N PHE A 171 -8.34 -17.97 -6.49
CA PHE A 171 -7.85 -17.67 -5.16
C PHE A 171 -6.47 -17.04 -5.26
N LEU A 172 -6.32 -15.88 -4.67
CA LEU A 172 -5.01 -15.27 -4.46
C LEU A 172 -4.41 -15.87 -3.19
N ALA A 173 -3.36 -16.65 -3.32
CA ALA A 173 -2.59 -17.15 -2.19
C ALA A 173 -1.40 -16.23 -1.93
N LEU A 174 -1.26 -15.82 -0.68
CA LEU A 174 -0.13 -15.05 -0.19
C LEU A 174 0.70 -15.95 0.71
N GLU A 175 1.96 -16.16 0.36
CA GLU A 175 2.88 -17.01 1.12
C GLU A 175 4.09 -16.17 1.55
N CYS A 176 4.42 -16.21 2.85
CA CYS A 176 5.57 -15.50 3.41
C CYS A 176 6.85 -15.95 2.71
N LEU A 177 7.60 -14.99 2.18
CA LEU A 177 8.88 -15.28 1.57
C LEU A 177 9.94 -15.27 2.66
N ASN A 178 10.21 -16.44 3.24
CA ASN A 178 11.30 -16.60 4.18
C ASN A 178 12.60 -16.63 3.38
N GLN A 179 13.33 -15.52 3.35
CA GLN A 179 14.71 -15.58 2.91
C GLN A 179 15.45 -16.48 3.90
N ALA A 180 16.09 -17.56 3.41
CA ALA A 180 17.08 -18.25 4.22
C ALA A 180 18.12 -17.20 4.64
N PRO A 181 18.65 -17.25 5.89
CA PRO A 181 19.77 -16.42 6.27
C PRO A 181 20.83 -16.54 5.18
N VAL A 182 21.34 -15.41 4.67
CA VAL A 182 22.56 -15.47 3.86
C VAL A 182 23.59 -16.14 4.74
N ASP A 183 24.03 -17.35 4.37
CA ASP A 183 25.10 -18.01 5.09
C ASP A 183 26.28 -17.04 5.11
N GLY A 184 26.61 -16.52 6.30
CA GLY A 184 27.75 -15.65 6.55
C GLY A 184 29.08 -16.40 6.40
N SER A 185 29.18 -17.31 5.43
CA SER A 185 30.33 -18.16 5.21
C SER A 185 31.15 -17.64 4.05
N SER A 186 31.85 -16.53 4.31
CA SER A 186 33.15 -16.18 3.70
C SER A 186 33.80 -15.05 4.51
N GLY A 187 33.77 -15.15 5.84
CA GLY A 187 34.66 -14.38 6.70
C GLY A 187 35.93 -15.19 6.91
N THR A 188 36.96 -14.95 6.10
CA THR A 188 38.30 -15.48 6.36
C THR A 188 38.77 -14.97 7.72
N SER A 189 38.75 -15.86 8.71
CA SER A 189 39.34 -15.65 10.02
C SER A 189 40.85 -15.51 9.90
N TYR A 190 41.37 -14.29 9.97
CA TYR A 190 42.69 -14.06 10.52
C TYR A 190 42.52 -13.29 11.81
N GLY A 191 42.76 -14.00 12.92
CA GLY A 191 42.80 -13.41 14.23
C GLY A 191 43.93 -12.40 14.32
N THR A 192 43.60 -11.24 14.88
CA THR A 192 44.52 -10.48 15.71
C THR A 192 43.71 -9.87 16.84
N SER A 193 43.85 -10.51 17.98
CA SER A 193 43.59 -9.97 19.31
C SER A 193 44.17 -8.56 19.47
N GLY A 194 43.43 -7.66 20.11
CA GLY A 194 44.04 -6.69 21.01
C GLY A 194 43.54 -5.24 20.92
N SER A 195 43.01 -4.81 22.06
CA SER A 195 43.21 -3.50 22.68
C SER A 195 42.21 -2.38 22.38
N CYS A 196 41.39 -2.16 23.40
CA CYS A 196 40.76 -0.89 23.74
C CYS A 196 41.82 0.23 23.89
N SER A 197 41.69 1.28 23.09
CA SER A 197 42.35 2.56 23.34
C SER A 197 41.46 3.67 22.78
N GLY A 198 40.95 4.49 23.69
CA GLY A 198 40.13 5.64 23.35
C GLY A 198 40.92 6.68 22.57
N SER A 199 40.26 7.29 21.59
CA SER A 199 40.64 8.62 21.12
C SER A 199 39.39 9.36 20.69
N SER A 200 39.11 10.41 21.44
CA SER A 200 38.06 11.40 21.21
C SER A 200 38.35 12.21 19.96
N LYS A 201 37.49 12.10 18.94
CA LYS A 201 37.22 13.21 18.01
C LYS A 201 35.73 13.24 17.68
N SER A 202 35.08 14.32 18.12
CA SER A 202 33.74 14.69 17.71
C SER A 202 33.75 14.99 16.21
N GLY A 203 32.89 14.31 15.46
CA GLY A 203 32.53 14.66 14.09
C GLY A 203 31.01 14.73 14.03
N ALA A 204 30.50 15.89 13.62
CA ALA A 204 29.08 16.16 13.44
C ALA A 204 28.49 15.14 12.46
N LEU A 205 27.43 14.45 12.89
CA LEU A 205 26.59 13.64 12.03
C LEU A 205 25.34 14.45 11.71
N ASP A 206 25.29 14.92 10.46
CA ASP A 206 24.05 15.13 9.75
C ASP A 206 23.59 13.78 9.16
N PHE A 207 22.26 13.63 9.13
CA PHE A 207 21.38 12.54 8.66
C PHE A 207 20.76 11.67 9.75
#